data_AF-A0A2J4XVP2-F1
#
_entry.id   AF-A0A2J4XVP2-F1
#
_cell.length_a   1.000
_cell.length_b   1.000
_cell.length_c   1.000
_cell.angle_alpha   90.00
_cell.angle_beta   90.00
_cell.angle_gamma   90.00
#
_symmetry.space_group_name_H-M   'P 1'
#
loop_
_entity.id
_entity.type
_entity.pdbx_description
1 polymer ?
#
loop_
_entity_poly.entity_id
_entity_poly.type
_entity_poly.pdbx_seq_one_letter_code
_entity_poly.pdbx_strand_id
1 'polypeptide(L)'
;TLYNTVKSHSAEMLVSPDDYASCHYITGWYGSCSDYTPETILLTENDDFEKITSRLKWPSYFVKDYVKSLTTSRGSIAKNAEEIQGILAHIKQYRGEIEGGVVLRKVEDLKPETERRYFSFYGNVYSADDVIPAIVHEIAKHIGSPFFSIDMVETASSNLRLIEIGDGQVSDIKEWDVQKFVKMIVKASVSG
;
A
#
# COMPACT_ATOMS: atom_id res chain seq x y z
N THR A 1 -2.97 -22.88 8.62
CA THR A 1 -3.31 -21.65 7.87
C THR A 1 -4.09 -22.03 6.63
N LEU A 2 -4.86 -21.12 6.03
CA LEU A 2 -5.59 -21.39 4.78
C LEU A 2 -4.66 -21.96 3.70
N TYR A 3 -3.47 -21.37 3.54
CA TYR A 3 -2.44 -21.86 2.61
C TYR A 3 -2.11 -23.34 2.79
N ASN A 4 -1.83 -23.78 4.03
CA ASN A 4 -1.53 -25.19 4.30
C ASN A 4 -2.74 -26.11 4.04
N THR A 5 -3.96 -25.64 4.30
CA THR A 5 -5.19 -26.38 4.01
C THR A 5 -5.42 -26.52 2.50
N VAL A 6 -5.18 -25.48 1.71
CA VAL A 6 -5.28 -25.54 0.24
C VAL A 6 -4.25 -26.53 -0.30
N LYS A 7 -3.00 -26.44 0.18
CA LYS A 7 -1.91 -27.34 -0.19
C LYS A 7 -2.21 -28.81 0.16
N SER A 8 -2.84 -29.07 1.31
CA SER A 8 -3.23 -30.44 1.70
C SER A 8 -4.30 -31.05 0.80
N HIS A 9 -5.00 -30.25 0.00
CA HIS A 9 -5.99 -30.69 -0.98
C HIS A 9 -5.44 -30.69 -2.41
N SER A 10 -4.11 -30.74 -2.59
CA SER A 10 -3.43 -30.76 -3.91
C SER A 10 -3.74 -29.55 -4.80
N ALA A 11 -4.05 -28.41 -4.18
CA ALA A 11 -4.19 -27.12 -4.86
C ALA A 11 -3.09 -26.17 -4.39
N GLU A 12 -2.77 -25.18 -5.21
CA GLU A 12 -1.80 -24.13 -4.89
C GLU A 12 -2.48 -22.76 -4.92
N MET A 13 -2.15 -21.92 -3.94
CA MET A 13 -2.54 -20.51 -3.98
C MET A 13 -1.60 -19.78 -4.91
N LEU A 14 -2.15 -18.92 -5.77
CA LEU A 14 -1.37 -18.09 -6.69
C LEU A 14 -0.34 -17.23 -5.95
N VAL A 15 -0.77 -16.59 -4.86
CA VAL A 15 0.09 -15.77 -4.00
C VAL A 15 0.53 -16.63 -2.82
N SER A 16 1.84 -16.81 -2.66
CA SER A 16 2.41 -17.51 -1.50
C SER A 16 2.33 -16.64 -0.23
N PRO A 17 2.51 -17.20 0.98
CA PRO A 17 2.58 -16.40 2.19
C PRO A 17 3.70 -15.35 2.16
N ASP A 18 4.82 -15.65 1.50
CA ASP A 18 5.95 -14.72 1.37
C ASP A 18 5.62 -13.60 0.37
N ASP A 19 5.00 -13.93 -0.76
CA ASP A 19 4.52 -12.93 -1.72
C ASP A 19 3.48 -12.01 -1.09
N TYR A 20 2.55 -12.59 -0.33
CA TYR A 20 1.57 -11.86 0.45
C TYR A 20 2.27 -10.87 1.38
N ALA A 21 3.20 -11.34 2.23
CA ALA A 21 3.90 -10.50 3.19
C ALA A 21 4.72 -9.39 2.49
N SER A 22 5.34 -9.69 1.35
CA SER A 22 6.16 -8.74 0.58
C SER A 22 5.38 -7.54 0.03
N CYS A 23 4.08 -7.73 -0.23
CA CYS A 23 3.20 -6.68 -0.71
C CYS A 23 2.37 -6.06 0.42
N HIS A 24 1.93 -6.88 1.39
CA HIS A 24 1.06 -6.47 2.49
C HIS A 24 1.73 -5.48 3.44
N TYR A 25 3.01 -5.71 3.75
CA TYR A 25 3.79 -4.84 4.63
C TYR A 25 4.59 -3.84 3.80
N ILE A 26 4.51 -2.56 4.16
CA ILE A 26 5.28 -1.49 3.52
C ILE A 26 6.79 -1.75 3.49
N THR A 27 7.31 -2.50 4.46
CA THR A 27 8.72 -2.94 4.51
C THR A 27 9.15 -3.78 3.32
N GLY A 28 8.22 -4.51 2.69
CA GLY A 28 8.51 -5.40 1.56
C GLY A 28 8.69 -4.69 0.22
N TRP A 29 8.14 -3.47 0.06
CA TRP A 29 8.15 -2.75 -1.22
C TRP A 29 8.67 -1.31 -1.16
N TYR A 30 8.68 -0.66 0.00
CA TYR A 30 9.08 0.75 0.08
C TYR A 30 10.51 0.99 -0.41
N GLY A 31 11.45 0.12 -0.06
CA GLY A 31 12.87 0.28 -0.43
C GLY A 31 13.07 0.35 -1.94
N SER A 32 12.42 -0.54 -2.70
CA SER A 32 12.53 -0.60 -4.17
C SER A 32 11.68 0.45 -4.87
N CYS A 33 10.66 0.99 -4.22
CA CYS A 33 9.72 1.95 -4.80
C CYS A 33 9.82 3.38 -4.23
N SER A 34 10.87 3.69 -3.47
CA SER A 34 11.00 4.93 -2.71
C SER A 34 10.94 6.21 -3.57
N ASP A 35 11.42 6.15 -4.82
CA ASP A 35 11.35 7.27 -5.76
C ASP A 35 9.93 7.61 -6.22
N TYR A 36 9.00 6.64 -6.16
CA TYR A 36 7.64 6.79 -6.68
C TYR A 36 6.61 7.18 -5.61
N THR A 37 6.95 7.08 -4.33
CA THR A 37 6.03 7.27 -3.19
C THR A 37 6.48 8.45 -2.31
N PRO A 38 5.58 9.07 -1.51
CA PRO A 38 5.99 10.11 -0.57
C PRO A 38 7.08 9.62 0.39
N GLU A 39 8.00 10.54 0.70
CA GLU A 39 9.12 10.28 1.60
C GLU A 39 8.60 9.65 2.90
N THR A 40 9.10 8.45 3.22
CA THR A 40 8.58 7.64 4.33
C THR A 40 9.72 7.18 5.21
N ILE A 41 9.51 7.19 6.53
CA ILE A 41 10.38 6.56 7.50
C ILE A 41 9.63 5.47 8.28
N LEU A 42 10.35 4.40 8.57
CA LEU A 42 9.87 3.26 9.32
C LEU A 42 10.48 3.30 10.72
N LEU A 43 9.64 3.17 11.73
CA LEU A 43 9.93 3.36 13.14
C LEU A 43 9.28 2.26 13.98
N THR A 44 9.58 2.27 15.26
CA THR A 44 8.94 1.52 16.31
C THR A 44 8.17 2.45 17.24
N GLU A 45 7.32 1.90 18.09
CA GLU A 45 6.58 2.68 19.07
C GLU A 45 7.45 3.30 20.17
N ASN A 46 8.66 2.77 20.36
CA ASN A 46 9.60 3.20 21.38
C ASN A 46 10.56 4.29 20.89
N ASP A 47 10.46 4.68 19.61
CA ASP A 47 11.29 5.72 19.05
C ASP A 47 10.93 7.11 19.59
N ASP A 48 11.95 7.97 19.69
CA ASP A 48 11.80 9.34 20.17
C ASP A 48 11.23 10.24 19.07
N PHE A 49 9.89 10.37 19.07
CA PHE A 49 9.18 11.18 18.08
C PHE A 49 9.52 12.67 18.16
N GLU A 50 9.92 13.21 19.31
CA GLU A 50 10.36 14.62 19.41
C GLU A 50 11.68 14.82 18.67
N LYS A 51 12.65 13.94 18.89
CA LYS A 51 13.94 13.96 18.18
C LYS A 51 13.76 13.71 16.69
N ILE A 52 12.85 12.82 16.30
CA ILE A 52 12.58 12.51 14.89
C ILE A 52 11.94 13.70 14.18
N THR A 53 10.87 14.27 14.74
CA THR A 53 10.16 15.40 14.13
C THR A 53 11.02 16.67 14.08
N SER A 54 11.84 16.92 15.10
CA SER A 54 12.80 18.03 15.10
C SER A 54 13.91 17.90 14.06
N ARG A 55 14.29 16.65 13.70
CA ARG A 55 15.24 16.37 12.61
C ARG A 55 14.59 16.51 11.23
N LEU A 56 13.43 15.90 11.03
CA LEU A 56 12.75 15.86 9.73
C LEU A 56 12.16 17.22 9.32
N LYS A 57 11.55 17.93 10.28
CA LYS A 57 10.92 19.24 10.07
C LYS A 57 9.91 19.26 8.91
N TRP A 58 9.23 18.14 8.66
CA TRP A 58 8.12 18.14 7.71
C TRP A 58 6.96 18.97 8.29
N PRO A 59 6.16 19.66 7.44
CA PRO A 59 5.02 20.45 7.92
C PRO A 59 3.96 19.60 8.64
N SER A 60 3.80 18.35 8.19
CA SER A 60 2.91 17.36 8.78
C SER A 60 3.33 15.94 8.37
N TYR A 61 2.82 14.98 9.13
CA TYR A 61 3.15 13.57 9.07
C TYR A 61 1.85 12.77 8.90
N PHE A 62 1.79 11.95 7.87
CA PHE A 62 0.79 10.90 7.76
C PHE A 62 1.28 9.69 8.57
N VAL A 63 0.48 9.28 9.55
CA VAL A 63 0.79 8.24 10.53
C VAL A 63 -0.01 6.98 10.21
N LYS A 64 0.66 5.85 9.98
CA LYS A 64 0.04 4.53 9.84
C LYS A 64 0.88 3.44 10.51
N ASP A 65 0.32 2.26 10.65
CA ASP A 65 1.11 1.05 10.90
C ASP A 65 1.71 0.51 9.58
N TYR A 66 2.36 -0.65 9.58
CA TYR A 66 2.98 -1.19 8.36
C TYR A 66 1.99 -1.59 7.28
N VAL A 67 0.69 -1.68 7.59
CA VAL A 67 -0.34 -2.16 6.68
C VAL A 67 -1.30 -1.02 6.32
N LYS A 68 -2.06 -0.48 7.28
CA LYS A 68 -3.17 0.45 7.04
C LYS A 68 -3.15 1.67 7.96
N SER A 69 -3.68 2.78 7.47
CA SER A 69 -3.97 3.97 8.28
C SER A 69 -5.33 3.88 9.00
N LEU A 70 -5.61 4.80 9.91
CA LEU A 70 -6.94 4.98 10.50
C LEU A 70 -7.85 5.79 9.58
N THR A 71 -9.06 5.28 9.38
CA THR A 71 -10.19 5.97 8.74
C THR A 71 -11.20 6.39 9.82
N THR A 72 -10.78 7.24 10.74
CA THR A 72 -11.64 7.82 11.79
C THR A 72 -11.80 9.32 11.57
N SER A 73 -12.74 9.96 12.27
CA SER A 73 -12.95 11.42 12.21
C SER A 73 -11.71 12.23 12.64
N ARG A 74 -10.80 11.65 13.44
CA ARG A 74 -9.51 12.26 13.80
C ARG A 74 -8.53 12.31 12.63
N GLY A 75 -8.67 11.40 11.66
CA GLY A 75 -7.74 11.23 10.55
C GLY A 75 -6.37 10.71 10.97
N SER A 76 -5.47 10.61 10.00
CA SER A 76 -4.11 10.07 10.17
C SER A 76 -3.01 11.13 10.03
N ILE A 77 -3.36 12.43 10.12
CA ILE A 77 -2.41 13.54 9.98
C ILE A 77 -2.04 14.09 11.36
N ALA A 78 -0.74 14.19 11.62
CA ALA A 78 -0.15 14.82 12.79
C ALA A 78 0.78 15.98 12.41
N LYS A 79 0.89 16.99 13.26
CA LYS A 79 1.83 18.13 13.09
C LYS A 79 3.05 18.06 14.00
N ASN A 80 3.02 17.23 15.04
CA ASN A 80 4.05 17.15 16.07
C ASN A 80 4.05 15.76 16.74
N ALA A 81 5.00 15.52 17.64
CA ALA A 81 5.18 14.26 18.34
C ALA A 81 3.96 13.85 19.20
N GLU A 82 3.34 14.80 19.90
CA GLU A 82 2.15 14.56 20.72
C GLU A 82 0.97 14.06 19.87
N GLU A 83 0.72 14.69 18.72
CA GLU A 83 -0.31 14.26 17.79
C GLU A 83 -0.01 12.88 17.18
N ILE A 84 1.26 12.58 16.89
CA ILE A 84 1.67 11.23 16.44
C ILE A 84 1.30 10.18 17.49
N GLN A 85 1.69 10.41 18.75
CA GLN A 85 1.38 9.49 19.85
C GLN A 85 -0.14 9.31 20.06
N GLY A 86 -0.91 10.40 19.95
CA GLY A 86 -2.37 10.35 20.00
C GLY A 86 -2.96 9.47 18.90
N ILE A 87 -2.48 9.59 17.66
CA ILE A 87 -2.95 8.75 16.55
C ILE A 87 -2.58 7.28 16.79
N LEU A 88 -1.36 6.98 17.24
CA LEU A 88 -0.95 5.60 17.56
C LEU A 88 -1.81 4.98 18.67
N ALA A 89 -2.15 5.75 19.70
CA ALA A 89 -3.06 5.31 20.76
C ALA A 89 -4.45 4.97 20.19
N HIS A 90 -4.96 5.76 19.25
CA HIS A 90 -6.19 5.43 18.54
C HIS A 90 -6.06 4.17 17.68
N ILE A 91 -4.92 3.95 17.01
CA ILE A 91 -4.72 2.73 16.20
C ILE A 91 -4.87 1.52 17.11
N LYS A 92 -4.17 1.51 18.25
CA LYS A 92 -4.27 0.47 19.27
C LYS A 92 -5.69 0.30 19.80
N GLN A 93 -6.37 1.40 20.12
CA GLN A 93 -7.72 1.35 20.65
C GLN A 93 -8.70 0.63 19.69
N TYR A 94 -8.60 0.89 18.39
CA TYR A 94 -9.53 0.34 17.40
C TYR A 94 -9.08 -1.00 16.82
N ARG A 95 -7.78 -1.33 16.82
CA ARG A 95 -7.22 -2.54 16.20
C ARG A 95 -6.60 -3.53 17.19
N GLY A 96 -6.52 -3.17 18.47
CA GLY A 96 -5.84 -3.95 19.50
C GLY A 96 -4.36 -3.61 19.60
N GLU A 97 -3.62 -3.76 18.51
CA GLU A 97 -2.17 -3.55 18.46
C GLU A 97 -1.72 -2.79 17.20
N ILE A 98 -0.46 -2.32 17.22
CA ILE A 98 0.20 -1.77 16.03
C ILE A 98 0.76 -2.93 15.23
N GLU A 99 0.32 -3.07 13.98
CA GLU A 99 0.82 -4.14 13.13
C GLU A 99 2.19 -3.81 12.56
N GLY A 100 3.20 -4.58 12.98
CA GLY A 100 4.59 -4.46 12.53
C GLY A 100 5.36 -3.30 13.17
N GLY A 101 5.00 -2.06 12.85
CA GLY A 101 5.71 -0.87 13.32
C GLY A 101 5.00 0.43 12.94
N VAL A 102 5.67 1.55 13.18
CA VAL A 102 5.15 2.90 12.94
C VAL A 102 5.69 3.45 11.63
N VAL A 103 4.82 4.02 10.82
CA VAL A 103 5.17 4.69 9.57
C VAL A 103 4.87 6.17 9.73
N LEU A 104 5.88 7.00 9.49
CA LEU A 104 5.67 8.43 9.25
C LEU A 104 5.97 8.71 7.79
N ARG A 105 4.97 9.19 7.08
CA ARG A 105 5.06 9.59 5.68
C ARG A 105 4.86 11.09 5.56
N LYS A 106 5.71 11.75 4.78
CA LYS A 106 5.59 13.18 4.50
C LYS A 106 4.27 13.43 3.78
N VAL A 107 3.50 14.39 4.28
CA VAL A 107 2.25 14.78 3.65
C VAL A 107 2.56 15.59 2.39
N GLU A 108 1.97 15.15 1.28
CA GLU A 108 1.97 15.84 0.00
C GLU A 108 0.55 16.32 -0.32
N ASP A 109 0.44 17.31 -1.19
CA ASP A 109 -0.84 17.80 -1.70
C ASP A 109 -1.33 16.84 -2.80
N LEU A 110 -2.07 15.81 -2.37
CA LEU A 110 -2.63 14.75 -3.21
C LEU A 110 -4.09 15.08 -3.54
N LYS A 111 -4.55 14.64 -4.71
CA LYS A 111 -5.94 14.75 -5.16
C LYS A 111 -6.66 13.39 -5.00
N PRO A 112 -7.31 13.10 -3.86
CA PRO A 112 -7.84 11.76 -3.57
C PRO A 112 -8.86 11.27 -4.61
N GLU A 113 -9.59 12.19 -5.24
CA GLU A 113 -10.54 11.91 -6.32
C GLU A 113 -9.89 11.37 -7.60
N THR A 114 -8.57 11.49 -7.72
CA THR A 114 -7.77 10.94 -8.84
C THR A 114 -7.15 9.58 -8.51
N GLU A 115 -7.48 9.01 -7.35
CA GLU A 115 -6.93 7.72 -6.96
C GLU A 115 -7.40 6.63 -7.92
N ARG A 116 -6.44 5.86 -8.43
CA ARG A 116 -6.66 4.80 -9.42
C ARG A 116 -5.96 3.52 -9.00
N ARG A 117 -6.60 2.39 -9.27
CA ARG A 117 -6.05 1.06 -8.98
C ARG A 117 -5.71 0.31 -10.25
N TYR A 118 -4.44 -0.09 -10.32
CA TYR A 118 -3.94 -1.01 -11.34
C TYR A 118 -3.71 -2.38 -10.74
N PHE A 119 -3.75 -3.42 -11.57
CA PHE A 119 -3.39 -4.77 -11.15
C PHE A 119 -2.24 -5.27 -12.01
N SER A 120 -1.30 -5.98 -11.39
CA SER A 120 -0.22 -6.66 -12.07
C SER A 120 -0.40 -8.16 -11.93
N PHE A 121 -0.23 -8.90 -13.02
CA PHE A 121 -0.23 -10.36 -13.04
C PHE A 121 1.00 -10.87 -13.80
N TYR A 122 1.90 -11.56 -13.11
CA TYR A 122 3.23 -11.94 -13.60
C TYR A 122 3.96 -10.79 -14.34
N GLY A 123 3.89 -9.59 -13.76
CA GLY A 123 4.51 -8.37 -14.31
C GLY A 123 3.72 -7.67 -15.42
N ASN A 124 2.64 -8.26 -15.93
CA ASN A 124 1.75 -7.59 -16.88
C ASN A 124 0.75 -6.70 -16.14
N VAL A 125 0.75 -5.40 -16.46
CA VAL A 125 -0.12 -4.42 -15.81
C VAL A 125 -1.44 -4.27 -16.57
N TYR A 126 -2.53 -4.12 -15.82
CA TYR A 126 -3.88 -3.90 -16.32
C TYR A 126 -4.54 -2.71 -15.60
N SER A 127 -5.42 -2.01 -16.31
CA SER A 127 -6.25 -0.91 -15.78
C SER A 127 -7.73 -1.07 -16.15
N ALA A 128 -8.59 -0.34 -15.45
CA ALA A 128 -10.03 -0.35 -15.70
C ALA A 128 -10.42 0.21 -17.08
N ASP A 129 -9.65 1.15 -17.62
CA ASP A 129 -9.95 1.91 -18.85
C ASP A 129 -8.93 1.69 -19.98
N ASP A 130 -8.00 0.73 -19.82
CA ASP A 130 -6.90 0.43 -20.74
C ASP A 130 -5.86 1.57 -20.91
N VAL A 131 -5.90 2.58 -20.04
CA VAL A 131 -4.87 3.61 -19.92
C VAL A 131 -3.92 3.24 -18.77
N ILE A 132 -2.65 3.04 -19.07
CA ILE A 132 -1.61 2.69 -18.08
C ILE A 132 -0.42 3.65 -18.25
N PRO A 133 -0.17 4.55 -17.27
CA PRO A 133 1.01 5.41 -17.29
C PRO A 133 2.31 4.60 -17.21
N ALA A 134 3.36 5.05 -17.91
CA ALA A 134 4.66 4.35 -17.95
C ALA A 134 5.24 4.08 -16.55
N ILE A 135 5.07 5.00 -15.60
CA ILE A 135 5.50 4.86 -14.21
C ILE A 135 4.91 3.63 -13.52
N VAL A 136 3.70 3.20 -13.88
CA VAL A 136 3.05 2.02 -13.30
C VAL A 136 3.74 0.73 -13.77
N HIS A 137 4.18 0.69 -15.04
CA HIS A 137 5.00 -0.40 -15.54
C HIS A 137 6.37 -0.45 -14.87
N GLU A 138 7.00 0.70 -14.61
CA GLU A 138 8.28 0.73 -13.89
C GLU A 138 8.13 0.25 -12.44
N ILE A 139 7.10 0.71 -11.72
CA ILE A 139 6.78 0.21 -10.37
C ILE A 139 6.59 -1.31 -10.36
N ALA A 140 5.84 -1.85 -11.33
CA ALA A 140 5.56 -3.28 -11.39
C ALA A 140 6.82 -4.16 -11.51
N LYS A 141 7.90 -3.66 -12.13
CA LYS A 141 9.18 -4.39 -12.25
C LYS A 141 9.90 -4.58 -10.92
N HIS A 142 9.55 -3.78 -9.90
CA HIS A 142 10.18 -3.83 -8.58
C HIS A 142 9.52 -4.84 -7.63
N ILE A 143 8.41 -5.46 -8.02
CA ILE A 143 7.60 -6.33 -7.17
C ILE A 143 7.65 -7.76 -7.69
N GLY A 144 8.05 -8.69 -6.82
CA GLY A 144 8.20 -10.11 -7.17
C GLY A 144 6.92 -10.93 -7.09
N SER A 145 5.87 -10.43 -6.41
CA SER A 145 4.60 -11.15 -6.27
C SER A 145 3.95 -11.39 -7.64
N PRO A 146 3.40 -12.59 -7.89
CA PRO A 146 2.75 -12.91 -9.15
C PRO A 146 1.43 -12.15 -9.34
N PHE A 147 0.80 -11.67 -8.28
CA PHE A 147 -0.41 -10.87 -8.35
C PHE A 147 -0.46 -9.83 -7.23
N PHE A 148 -0.63 -8.57 -7.61
CA PHE A 148 -0.69 -7.44 -6.67
C PHE A 148 -1.44 -6.26 -7.29
N SER A 149 -1.90 -5.34 -6.43
CA SER A 149 -2.46 -4.06 -6.87
C SER A 149 -1.44 -2.93 -6.70
N ILE A 150 -1.56 -1.90 -7.53
CA ILE A 150 -0.76 -0.67 -7.47
C ILE A 150 -1.74 0.50 -7.40
N ASP A 151 -1.77 1.17 -6.26
CA ASP A 151 -2.64 2.32 -6.02
C ASP A 151 -1.85 3.61 -6.28
N MET A 152 -2.32 4.39 -7.25
CA MET A 152 -1.68 5.62 -7.67
C MET A 152 -2.63 6.80 -7.46
N VAL A 153 -2.08 7.97 -7.17
CA VAL A 153 -2.85 9.22 -7.08
C VAL A 153 -2.05 10.37 -7.69
N GLU A 154 -2.73 11.39 -8.19
CA GLU A 154 -2.07 12.61 -8.64
C GLU A 154 -1.81 13.58 -7.48
N THR A 155 -0.72 14.34 -7.60
CA THR A 155 -0.49 15.54 -6.80
C THR A 155 -1.24 16.74 -7.39
N ALA A 156 -1.29 17.84 -6.63
CA ALA A 156 -1.78 19.13 -7.13
C ALA A 156 -1.03 19.62 -8.38
N SER A 157 0.26 19.24 -8.51
CA SER A 157 1.11 19.54 -9.67
C SER A 157 1.03 18.48 -10.78
N SER A 158 0.06 17.56 -10.73
CA SER A 158 -0.17 16.50 -11.74
C SER A 158 0.97 15.49 -11.88
N ASN A 159 1.78 15.31 -10.83
CA ASN A 159 2.71 14.17 -10.75
C ASN A 159 1.98 12.95 -10.18
N LEU A 160 2.28 11.75 -10.66
CA LEU A 160 1.74 10.51 -10.10
C LEU A 160 2.58 10.03 -8.90
N ARG A 161 1.90 9.59 -7.84
CA ARG A 161 2.51 9.04 -6.63
C ARG A 161 1.93 7.67 -6.33
N LEU A 162 2.81 6.73 -6.02
CA LEU A 162 2.48 5.43 -5.46
C LEU A 162 2.02 5.61 -4.01
N ILE A 163 0.82 5.15 -3.71
CA ILE A 163 0.24 5.20 -2.36
C ILE A 163 0.44 3.87 -1.65
N GLU A 164 0.12 2.78 -2.33
CA GLU A 164 0.11 1.44 -1.77
C GLU A 164 0.38 0.38 -2.84
N ILE A 165 1.17 -0.63 -2.47
CA ILE A 165 1.16 -1.93 -3.13
C ILE A 165 0.27 -2.84 -2.29
N GLY A 166 -0.72 -3.47 -2.90
CA GLY A 166 -1.62 -4.39 -2.23
C GLY A 166 -1.27 -5.84 -2.57
N ASP A 167 -1.40 -6.74 -1.60
CA ASP A 167 -1.04 -8.16 -1.68
C ASP A 167 -1.95 -9.05 -2.55
N GLY A 168 -2.79 -8.43 -3.38
CA GLY A 168 -3.77 -9.14 -4.21
C GLY A 168 -5.05 -9.51 -3.47
N GLN A 169 -5.18 -9.19 -2.18
CA GLN A 169 -6.49 -9.10 -1.54
C GLN A 169 -7.30 -7.94 -2.13
N VAL A 170 -8.44 -8.28 -2.71
CA VAL A 170 -9.33 -7.30 -3.34
C VAL A 170 -10.54 -7.11 -2.44
N SER A 171 -10.41 -6.26 -1.43
CA SER A 171 -11.57 -5.85 -0.60
C SER A 171 -12.52 -4.92 -1.37
N ASP A 172 -11.99 -4.21 -2.37
CA ASP A 172 -12.71 -3.35 -3.31
C ASP A 172 -11.96 -3.35 -4.66
N ILE A 173 -12.70 -3.31 -5.77
CA ILE A 173 -12.16 -3.19 -7.12
C ILE A 173 -12.13 -1.73 -7.62
N LYS A 174 -12.56 -0.76 -6.78
CA LYS A 174 -12.61 0.67 -7.08
C LYS A 174 -13.37 0.97 -8.38
N GLU A 175 -12.71 1.53 -9.38
CA GLU A 175 -13.31 1.97 -10.64
C GLU A 175 -13.56 0.82 -11.64
N TRP A 176 -13.15 -0.40 -11.31
CA TRP A 176 -13.23 -1.53 -12.23
C TRP A 176 -14.65 -2.06 -12.41
N ASP A 177 -15.00 -2.34 -13.66
CA ASP A 177 -16.13 -3.21 -13.97
C ASP A 177 -15.81 -4.66 -13.56
N VAL A 178 -16.77 -5.31 -12.89
CA VAL A 178 -16.63 -6.68 -12.37
C VAL A 178 -16.33 -7.67 -13.50
N GLN A 179 -16.99 -7.55 -14.65
CA GLN A 179 -16.79 -8.49 -15.77
C GLN A 179 -15.40 -8.31 -16.38
N LYS A 180 -14.93 -7.07 -16.52
CA LYS A 180 -13.57 -6.78 -16.98
C LYS A 180 -12.53 -7.32 -15.99
N PHE A 181 -12.73 -7.13 -14.69
CA PHE A 181 -11.84 -7.65 -13.66
C PHE A 181 -11.75 -9.19 -13.71
N VAL A 182 -12.89 -9.89 -13.75
CA VAL A 182 -12.92 -11.36 -13.86
C VAL A 182 -12.24 -11.83 -15.15
N LYS A 183 -12.49 -11.19 -16.29
CA LYS A 183 -11.83 -11.52 -17.56
C LYS A 183 -10.33 -11.34 -17.49
N MET A 184 -9.83 -10.30 -16.81
CA MET A 184 -8.41 -10.09 -16.59
C MET A 184 -7.80 -11.27 -15.82
N ILE A 185 -8.41 -11.66 -14.70
CA ILE A 185 -7.94 -12.80 -13.89
C ILE A 185 -7.93 -14.09 -14.73
N VAL A 186 -9.04 -14.43 -15.40
CA VAL A 186 -9.15 -15.65 -16.22
C VAL A 186 -8.10 -15.66 -17.32
N LYS A 187 -7.91 -14.55 -18.05
CA LYS A 187 -6.92 -14.47 -19.13
C LYS A 187 -5.50 -14.65 -18.60
N ALA A 188 -5.20 -14.03 -17.46
CA ALA A 188 -3.88 -14.09 -16.87
C ALA A 188 -3.55 -15.49 -16.32
N SER A 189 -4.54 -16.22 -15.78
CA SER A 189 -4.39 -17.62 -15.34
C SER A 189 -4.19 -18.63 -16.47
N VAL A 190 -4.52 -18.29 -17.72
CA VAL A 190 -4.32 -19.16 -18.90
C VAL A 190 -2.97 -18.87 -19.59
N SER A 191 -2.35 -17.74 -19.27
CA SER A 191 -1.12 -17.27 -19.92
C SER A 191 0.16 -17.52 -19.11
N GLY A 192 0.03 -17.98 -17.85
CA GLY A 192 1.13 -18.43 -16.99
C GLY A 192 1.16 -19.94 -16.88
#